data_AF-A0AAW5KHD3-F1
#
_entry.id   AF-A0AAW5KHD3-F1
#
_cell.length_a   1.000
_cell.length_b   1.000
_cell.length_c   1.000
_cell.angle_alpha   90.00
_cell.angle_beta   90.00
_cell.angle_gamma   90.00
#
_symmetry.space_group_name_H-M   'P 1'
#
loop_
_entity.id
_entity.type
_entity.pdbx_description
1 polymer ?
#
loop_
_entity_poly.entity_id
_entity_poly.type
_entity_poly.pdbx_seq_one_letter_code
_entity_poly.pdbx_strand_id
1 'polypeptide(L)'
;EQKGYEEFGRLTPRPGSLVKTAEAPGVVTEANVITGRLKVSLQKDEAAPPKVFQREDVTVIRAGKARDGGRQSGHKGDKIVAE
;
A
#
# COMPACT_ATOMS: atom_id res chain seq x y z
N GLU A 1 4.76 -27.03 6.69
CA GLU A 1 4.00 -26.20 5.73
C GLU A 1 3.94 -24.76 6.26
N GLN A 2 4.74 -23.84 5.71
CA GLN A 2 4.70 -22.42 6.07
C GLN A 2 4.72 -21.55 4.80
N LYS A 3 3.86 -21.88 3.81
CA LYS A 3 3.84 -21.17 2.50
C LYS A 3 3.03 -19.84 2.51
N GLY A 4 2.43 -19.44 3.63
CA GLY A 4 1.45 -18.35 3.65
C GLY A 4 1.91 -17.02 4.27
N TYR A 5 2.83 -17.03 5.24
CA TYR A 5 3.07 -15.84 6.07
C TYR A 5 4.14 -14.87 5.53
N GLU A 6 5.00 -15.31 4.62
CA GLU A 6 6.02 -14.43 4.01
C GLU A 6 5.46 -13.49 2.92
N GLU A 7 4.25 -13.77 2.41
CA GLU A 7 3.57 -12.93 1.42
C GLU A 7 2.85 -11.73 2.08
N PHE A 8 2.63 -11.77 3.40
CA PHE A 8 1.93 -10.70 4.13
C PHE A 8 2.80 -9.43 4.36
N GLY A 9 4.10 -9.62 4.56
CA GLY A 9 5.05 -8.52 4.79
C GLY A 9 5.54 -7.83 3.52
N ARG A 10 5.56 -8.52 2.37
CA ARG A 10 6.17 -8.03 1.13
C ARG A 10 5.29 -7.07 0.32
N LEU A 11 3.97 -7.21 0.43
CA LEU A 11 3.01 -6.42 -0.36
C LEU A 11 2.50 -5.15 0.31
N THR A 12 2.69 -4.98 1.62
CA THR A 12 2.01 -3.90 2.36
C THR A 12 2.71 -2.55 2.10
N PRO A 13 2.07 -1.59 1.39
CA PRO A 13 2.67 -0.29 1.11
C PRO A 13 2.92 0.50 2.39
N ARG A 14 4.08 1.17 2.43
CA ARG A 14 4.49 1.96 3.60
C ARG A 14 3.75 3.30 3.66
N PRO A 15 3.60 3.90 4.85
CA PRO A 15 3.16 5.28 5.00
C PRO A 15 3.97 6.24 4.10
N GLY A 16 3.27 7.18 3.46
CA GLY A 16 3.82 8.09 2.45
C GLY A 16 3.83 7.52 1.03
N SER A 17 3.41 6.27 0.81
CA SER A 17 3.25 5.72 -0.53
C SER A 17 1.95 6.22 -1.17
N LEU A 18 2.02 6.59 -2.44
CA LEU A 18 0.84 6.89 -3.25
C LEU A 18 0.28 5.57 -3.78
N VAL A 19 -0.97 5.29 -3.45
CA VAL A 19 -1.69 4.08 -3.85
C VAL A 19 -2.95 4.45 -4.61
N LYS A 20 -3.33 3.61 -5.58
CA LYS A 20 -4.63 3.64 -6.22
C LYS A 20 -5.58 2.79 -5.39
N THR A 21 -6.68 3.39 -4.93
CA THR A 21 -7.78 2.67 -4.29
C THR A 21 -8.95 2.55 -5.27
N ALA A 22 -9.97 1.75 -4.92
CA ALA A 22 -11.20 1.62 -5.72
C ALA A 22 -11.96 2.95 -5.88
N GLU A 23 -11.81 3.88 -4.94
CA GLU A 23 -12.49 5.18 -4.98
C GLU A 23 -11.66 6.26 -5.67
N ALA A 24 -10.42 6.47 -5.21
CA ALA A 24 -9.52 7.50 -5.73
C ALA A 24 -8.05 7.19 -5.38
N PRO A 25 -7.08 7.75 -6.12
CA PRO A 25 -5.71 7.75 -5.65
C PRO A 25 -5.57 8.48 -4.30
N GLY A 26 -4.72 7.96 -3.44
CA GLY A 26 -4.51 8.50 -2.11
C GLY A 26 -3.15 8.12 -1.54
N VAL A 27 -2.79 8.77 -0.44
CA VAL A 27 -1.52 8.55 0.26
C VAL A 27 -1.76 7.70 1.48
N VAL A 28 -0.99 6.62 1.64
CA VAL A 28 -1.04 5.79 2.85
C VAL A 28 -0.56 6.63 4.03
N THR A 29 -1.40 6.83 5.02
CA THR A 29 -1.04 7.53 6.27
C THR A 29 -0.59 6.56 7.34
N GLU A 30 -1.15 5.35 7.34
CA GLU A 30 -0.88 4.31 8.33
C GLU A 30 -1.02 2.92 7.68
N ALA A 31 -0.15 1.98 8.05
CA ALA A 31 -0.18 0.63 7.51
C ALA A 31 -0.08 -0.40 8.65
N ASN A 32 -1.07 -1.27 8.76
CA ASN A 32 -1.07 -2.39 9.69
C ASN A 32 -0.64 -3.66 8.95
N VAL A 33 0.64 -3.97 9.05
CA VAL A 33 1.26 -5.13 8.38
C VAL A 33 0.77 -6.49 8.90
N ILE A 34 0.26 -6.53 10.14
CA ILE A 34 -0.23 -7.78 10.76
C ILE A 34 -1.58 -8.17 10.15
N THR A 35 -2.45 -7.19 9.96
CA THR A 35 -3.83 -7.41 9.46
C THR A 35 -4.02 -7.10 7.99
N GLY A 36 -3.04 -6.45 7.35
CA GLY A 36 -3.13 -5.98 5.96
C GLY A 36 -3.98 -4.72 5.75
N ARG A 37 -4.46 -4.10 6.84
CA ARG A 37 -5.27 -2.87 6.76
C ARG A 37 -4.41 -1.63 6.58
N LEU A 38 -4.82 -0.76 5.66
CA LEU A 38 -4.15 0.48 5.31
C LEU A 38 -5.10 1.64 5.52
N LYS A 39 -4.66 2.68 6.21
CA LYS A 39 -5.33 3.97 6.21
C LYS A 39 -4.78 4.79 5.06
N VAL A 40 -5.66 5.22 4.17
CA VAL A 40 -5.32 6.01 3.00
C VAL A 40 -6.09 7.31 3.05
N SER A 41 -5.37 8.43 3.00
CA SER A 41 -5.96 9.75 2.79
C SER A 41 -6.17 9.94 1.29
N LEU A 42 -7.43 10.07 0.86
CA LEU A 42 -7.77 10.23 -0.55
C LEU A 42 -7.45 11.65 -1.00
N GLN A 43 -6.75 11.81 -2.12
CA GLN A 43 -6.38 13.13 -2.62
C GLN A 43 -7.59 13.92 -3.13
N LYS A 44 -8.67 13.22 -3.50
CA LYS A 44 -9.95 13.83 -3.89
C LYS A 44 -10.59 14.63 -2.73
N ASP A 45 -10.38 14.17 -1.50
CA ASP A 45 -11.07 14.68 -0.31
C ASP A 45 -10.08 14.77 0.87
N GLU A 46 -9.15 15.73 0.82
CA GLU A 46 -8.09 15.88 1.85
C GLU A 46 -8.66 16.24 3.24
N ALA A 47 -9.85 16.87 3.30
CA ALA A 47 -10.54 17.18 4.54
C ALA A 47 -11.32 15.99 5.13
N ALA A 48 -11.51 14.91 4.36
CA ALA A 48 -12.19 13.72 4.84
C ALA A 48 -11.25 12.87 5.71
N PRO A 49 -11.79 12.14 6.69
CA PRO A 49 -10.99 11.22 7.49
C PRO A 49 -10.35 10.14 6.60
N PRO A 50 -9.14 9.67 6.92
CA PRO A 50 -8.48 8.59 6.19
C PRO A 50 -9.38 7.35 6.15
N LYS A 51 -9.56 6.79 4.96
CA LYS A 51 -10.35 5.58 4.76
C LYS A 51 -9.49 4.34 4.93
N VAL A 52 -10.11 3.27 5.41
CA VAL A 52 -9.44 1.99 5.61
C VAL A 52 -9.65 1.12 4.38
N PHE A 53 -8.55 0.66 3.80
CA PHE A 53 -8.53 -0.27 2.67
C PHE A 53 -7.72 -1.51 3.03
N GLN A 54 -7.96 -2.62 2.34
CA GLN A 54 -7.05 -3.77 2.40
C GLN A 54 -5.89 -3.57 1.44
N ARG A 55 -4.73 -4.11 1.80
CA ARG A 55 -3.55 -4.12 0.94
C ARG A 55 -3.78 -4.81 -0.42
N GLU A 56 -4.72 -5.74 -0.47
CA GLU A 56 -5.09 -6.51 -1.67
C GLU A 56 -5.92 -5.66 -2.65
N ASP A 57 -6.68 -4.71 -2.12
CA ASP A 57 -7.55 -3.82 -2.89
C ASP A 57 -6.87 -2.51 -3.34
N VAL A 58 -5.57 -2.37 -3.08
CA VAL A 58 -4.81 -1.17 -3.44
C VAL A 58 -3.61 -1.49 -4.31
N THR A 59 -3.34 -0.63 -5.27
CA THR A 59 -2.18 -0.75 -6.16
C THR A 59 -1.20 0.37 -5.88
N VAL A 60 0.07 0.05 -5.65
CA VAL A 60 1.10 1.07 -5.42
C VAL A 60 1.40 1.81 -6.73
N ILE A 61 1.11 3.11 -6.76
CA ILE A 61 1.47 4.00 -7.87
C ILE A 61 2.90 4.52 -7.67
N ARG A 62 3.21 4.95 -6.45
CA ARG A 62 4.52 5.49 -6.09
C ARG A 62 4.89 5.05 -4.69
N ALA A 63 6.03 4.39 -4.55
CA ALA A 63 6.58 4.07 -3.24
C ALA A 63 6.91 5.36 -2.47
N GLY A 64 6.57 5.39 -1.18
CA GLY A 64 6.94 6.49 -0.30
C GLY A 64 8.46 6.64 -0.22
N LYS A 65 8.96 7.87 -0.24
CA LYS A 65 10.39 8.12 -0.01
C LYS A 65 10.74 7.72 1.42
N ALA A 66 11.46 6.61 1.58
CA ALA A 66 12.20 6.37 2.81
C ALA A 66 13.23 7.51 2.97
N ARG A 67 13.25 8.15 4.13
CA ARG A 67 14.30 9.13 4.46
C ARG A 67 15.62 8.36 4.54
N ASP A 68 16.44 8.56 3.52
CA ASP A 68 17.88 8.32 3.38
C ASP A 68 18.50 7.14 4.15
N GLY A 69 18.96 6.12 3.40
CA GLY A 69 19.97 5.17 3.89
C GLY A 69 19.89 3.72 3.42
N GLY A 70 18.77 3.26 2.88
CA GLY A 70 18.59 1.84 2.53
C GLY A 70 18.11 1.64 1.10
N ARG A 71 18.98 1.12 0.23
CA ARG A 71 18.57 0.53 -1.05
C ARG A 71 17.53 -0.56 -0.78
N GLN A 72 16.26 -0.30 -1.08
CA GLN A 72 15.32 -1.38 -1.32
C GLN A 72 14.64 -1.13 -2.65
N SER A 73 15.13 -1.89 -3.62
CA SER A 73 14.55 -2.19 -4.92
C SER A 73 13.03 -2.09 -4.92
N GLY A 74 12.51 -1.12 -5.66
CA GLY A 74 11.10 -1.08 -6.02
C GLY A 74 10.75 -2.38 -6.74
N HIS A 75 10.07 -3.29 -6.04
CA HIS A 75 9.45 -4.44 -6.67
C HIS A 75 8.24 -3.91 -7.43
N LYS A 76 8.32 -4.05 -8.76
CA LYS A 76 7.21 -3.91 -9.69
C LYS A 76 6.02 -4.62 -9.06
N GLY A 77 4.95 -3.88 -8.75
CA GLY A 77 3.67 -4.48 -8.43
C GLY A 77 3.29 -5.38 -9.60
N ASP A 78 3.30 -6.68 -9.33
CA ASP A 78 2.89 -7.71 -10.26
C ASP A 78 1.52 -7.37 -10.84
N LYS A 79 1.45 -7.33 -12.17
CA LYS A 79 0.20 -7.46 -12.89
C LYS A 79 -0.38 -8.82 -12.51
N ILE A 80 -1.38 -8.84 -11.64
CA ILE A 80 -2.26 -9.99 -11.57
C ILE A 80 -3.08 -10.00 -12.87
N VAL A 81 -2.66 -10.87 -13.78
CA VAL A 81 -3.48 -11.32 -14.89
C VAL A 81 -4.57 -12.19 -14.28
N ALA A 82 -5.80 -11.68 -14.27
CA ALA A 82 -6.97 -12.52 -14.10
C ALA A 82 -7.43 -12.89 -15.52
N GLU A 83 -7.45 -14.20 -15.77
CA GLU A 83 -8.00 -14.89 -16.94
C GLU A 83 -9.46 -14.48 -17.23
#